data_AF-A0A1H8W2H1-F1
#
_entry.id   AF-A0A1H8W2H1-F1
#
_cell.length_a   1.000
_cell.length_b   1.000
_cell.length_c   1.000
_cell.angle_alpha   90.00
_cell.angle_beta   90.00
_cell.angle_gamma   90.00
#
_symmetry.space_group_name_H-M   'P 1'
#
loop_
_entity.id
_entity.type
_entity.pdbx_description
1 polymer ?
#
loop_
_entity_poly.entity_id
_entity_poly.type
_entity_poly.pdbx_seq_one_letter_code
_entity_poly.pdbx_strand_id
1 'polypeptide(L)'
;MTVTRKAQVIQEDQPCLFLDTDWKYEAIVTNLYWEAIDEWRFYNQHCCMENYIKEAKRGFSIDRIATGSFESNEIDLLIKLIAYNLYERFKRHCCDPVHRGYTIARIRLGHFHLAGSRDRSDPLMVSLRRL
;
A
#
# COMPACT_ATOMS: atom_id res chain seq x y z
N MET A 1 -8.12 27.73 -7.92
CA MET A 1 -7.13 27.10 -8.83
C MET A 1 -5.76 27.47 -8.31
N THR A 2 -5.01 26.48 -7.86
CA THR A 2 -3.73 26.68 -7.16
C THR A 2 -2.61 26.08 -8.01
N VAL A 3 -1.59 26.87 -8.32
CA VAL A 3 -0.43 26.44 -9.12
C VAL A 3 0.76 26.29 -8.18
N THR A 4 1.28 25.07 -8.07
CA THR A 4 2.48 24.77 -7.27
C THR A 4 3.68 24.56 -8.18
N ARG A 5 4.81 25.15 -7.81
CA ARG A 5 6.11 25.03 -8.48
C ARG A 5 6.96 24.00 -7.74
N LYS A 6 7.42 22.96 -8.42
CA LYS A 6 8.42 22.01 -7.90
C LYS A 6 9.73 22.18 -8.66
N ALA A 7 10.83 22.42 -7.95
CA ALA A 7 12.17 22.37 -8.52
C ALA A 7 12.46 20.93 -8.95
N GLN A 8 12.90 20.71 -10.20
CA GLN A 8 13.42 19.41 -10.58
C GLN A 8 14.85 19.24 -10.04
N VAL A 9 15.11 18.09 -9.41
CA VAL A 9 16.47 17.57 -9.31
C VAL A 9 16.80 16.97 -10.66
N ILE A 10 17.70 17.61 -11.40
CA ILE A 10 18.15 17.18 -12.72
C ILE A 10 18.90 15.85 -12.54
N GLN A 11 18.42 14.77 -13.17
CA GLN A 11 19.17 13.53 -13.36
C GLN A 11 20.10 13.74 -14.57
N GLU A 12 21.40 13.52 -14.39
CA GLU A 12 22.50 14.00 -15.25
C GLU A 12 22.54 13.52 -16.73
N ASP A 13 21.49 12.91 -17.28
CA ASP A 13 21.56 12.20 -18.58
C ASP A 13 20.68 12.75 -19.71
N GLN A 14 20.11 13.97 -19.57
CA GLN A 14 19.42 14.65 -20.68
C GLN A 14 19.76 16.14 -20.76
N PRO A 15 20.28 16.66 -21.89
CA PRO A 15 20.50 18.08 -22.06
C PRO A 15 19.16 18.76 -22.39
N CYS A 16 18.60 19.47 -21.41
CA CYS A 16 17.43 20.31 -21.59
C CYS A 16 17.84 21.79 -21.72
N LEU A 17 17.13 22.54 -22.57
CA LEU A 17 17.41 23.95 -22.87
C LEU A 17 17.27 24.81 -21.60
N PHE A 18 18.32 25.58 -21.32
CA PHE A 18 18.67 26.23 -20.05
C PHE A 18 17.76 27.40 -19.63
N LEU A 19 16.58 27.60 -20.24
CA LEU A 19 15.81 28.85 -20.07
C LEU A 19 14.40 28.70 -19.47
N ASP A 20 13.85 27.49 -19.33
CA ASP A 20 12.53 27.32 -18.68
C ASP A 20 12.22 25.89 -18.16
N THR A 21 13.19 24.97 -18.25
CA THR A 21 12.92 23.53 -18.14
C THR A 21 13.15 22.94 -16.73
N ASP A 22 13.57 23.76 -15.76
CA ASP A 22 13.91 23.29 -14.41
C ASP A 22 12.71 23.17 -13.46
N TRP A 23 11.55 23.66 -13.89
CA TRP A 23 10.36 23.77 -13.06
C TRP A 23 9.25 22.87 -13.59
N LYS A 24 8.84 21.88 -12.78
CA LYS A 24 7.56 21.20 -12.99
C LYS A 24 6.46 22.02 -12.38
N TYR A 25 5.54 22.45 -13.23
CA TYR A 25 4.30 23.11 -12.82
C TYR A 25 3.21 22.05 -12.64
N GLU A 26 2.59 22.05 -11.46
CA GLU A 26 1.45 21.19 -11.14
C GLU A 26 0.28 22.10 -10.76
N ALA A 27 -0.82 22.01 -11.51
CA ALA A 27 -2.02 22.80 -11.27
C ALA A 27 -3.09 21.91 -10.64
N ILE A 28 -3.62 22.35 -9.49
CA ILE A 28 -4.71 21.66 -8.79
C ILE A 28 -5.97 22.54 -8.88
N VAL A 29 -7.04 21.96 -9.41
CA VAL A 29 -8.37 22.56 -9.43
C VAL A 29 -9.16 21.99 -8.26
N THR A 30 -9.49 22.85 -7.29
CA THR A 30 -10.24 22.48 -6.09
C THR A 30 -11.31 23.52 -5.80
N ASN A 31 -12.40 23.07 -5.18
CA ASN A 31 -13.48 23.92 -4.65
C ASN A 31 -13.28 24.25 -3.15
N LEU A 32 -12.18 23.78 -2.56
CA LEU A 32 -11.80 24.07 -1.19
C LEU A 32 -11.21 25.49 -1.09
N TYR A 33 -11.41 26.13 0.07
CA TYR A 33 -10.87 27.46 0.39
C TYR A 33 -9.76 27.32 1.43
N TRP A 34 -8.72 26.55 1.11
CA TRP A 34 -7.59 26.31 2.02
C TRP A 34 -6.34 27.02 1.52
N GLU A 35 -5.29 27.06 2.35
CA GLU A 35 -4.00 27.52 1.89
C GLU A 35 -3.43 26.56 0.83
N ALA A 36 -2.75 27.11 -0.17
CA ALA A 36 -2.17 26.35 -1.26
C ALA A 36 -1.32 25.16 -0.81
N ILE A 37 -0.60 25.31 0.31
CA ILE A 37 0.22 24.25 0.90
C ILE A 37 -0.61 23.10 1.48
N ASP A 38 -1.76 23.41 2.08
CA ASP A 38 -2.65 22.42 2.68
C ASP A 38 -3.47 21.70 1.60
N GLU A 39 -3.90 22.42 0.56
CA GLU A 39 -4.48 21.81 -0.64
C GLU A 39 -3.50 20.83 -1.30
N TRP A 40 -2.24 21.24 -1.44
CA TRP A 40 -1.19 20.40 -1.99
C TRP A 40 -0.90 19.18 -1.11
N ARG A 41 -0.83 19.34 0.22
CA ARG A 41 -0.65 18.23 1.17
C ARG A 41 -1.81 17.25 1.12
N PHE A 42 -3.04 17.77 1.12
CA PHE A 42 -4.26 16.98 1.04
C PHE A 42 -4.30 16.17 -0.27
N TYR A 43 -3.98 16.79 -1.40
CA TYR A 43 -3.94 16.11 -2.69
C TYR A 43 -2.86 15.02 -2.74
N ASN A 44 -1.66 15.26 -2.19
CA ASN A 44 -0.63 14.22 -2.13
C ASN A 44 -0.99 13.02 -1.25
N GLN A 45 -1.87 13.18 -0.26
CA GLN A 45 -2.35 12.05 0.54
C GLN A 45 -3.21 11.07 -0.28
N HIS A 46 -3.83 11.52 -1.38
CA HIS A 46 -4.52 10.60 -2.30
C HIS A 46 -3.55 9.61 -2.96
N CYS A 47 -2.27 9.95 -3.13
CA CYS A 47 -1.26 9.00 -3.60
C CYS A 47 -1.09 7.82 -2.63
N CYS A 48 -1.36 8.01 -1.32
CA CYS A 48 -1.37 6.90 -0.37
C CYS A 48 -2.55 5.95 -0.64
N MET A 49 -3.69 6.45 -1.13
CA MET A 49 -4.82 5.61 -1.53
C MET A 49 -4.46 4.68 -2.69
N GLU A 50 -3.61 5.13 -3.60
CA GLU A 50 -3.16 4.28 -4.70
C GLU A 50 -2.35 3.07 -4.22
N ASN A 51 -1.59 3.20 -3.12
CA ASN A 51 -0.89 2.07 -2.53
C ASN A 51 -1.87 1.03 -1.97
N TYR A 52 -2.97 1.46 -1.33
CA TYR A 52 -4.03 0.56 -0.86
C TYR A 52 -4.74 -0.14 -2.03
N ILE A 53 -5.02 0.59 -3.13
CA ILE A 53 -5.62 0.00 -4.34
C ILE A 53 -4.68 -1.01 -4.99
N LYS A 54 -3.38 -0.71 -5.09
CA LYS A 54 -2.36 -1.62 -5.63
C LYS A 54 -2.24 -2.88 -4.78
N GLU A 55 -2.29 -2.73 -3.46
CA GLU A 55 -2.29 -3.85 -2.51
C GLU A 55 -3.54 -4.72 -2.68
N ALA A 56 -4.72 -4.11 -2.81
CA ALA A 56 -5.96 -4.85 -2.98
C ALA A 56 -6.01 -5.62 -4.31
N LYS A 57 -5.53 -5.00 -5.41
CA LYS A 57 -5.37 -5.67 -6.72
C LYS A 57 -4.36 -6.82 -6.64
N ARG A 58 -3.13 -6.56 -6.24
CA ARG A 58 -2.05 -7.58 -6.24
C ARG A 58 -2.20 -8.63 -5.14
N GLY A 59 -2.74 -8.25 -4.00
CA GLY A 59 -2.87 -9.08 -2.81
C GLY A 59 -4.11 -9.97 -2.80
N PHE A 60 -5.24 -9.44 -3.30
CA PHE A 60 -6.55 -10.11 -3.26
C PHE A 60 -7.16 -10.33 -4.66
N SER A 61 -6.45 -9.99 -5.73
CA SER A 61 -6.88 -10.20 -7.12
C SER A 61 -8.27 -9.63 -7.40
N ILE A 62 -8.51 -8.43 -6.89
CA ILE A 62 -9.76 -7.67 -7.10
C ILE A 62 -9.99 -7.36 -8.59
N ASP A 63 -8.92 -7.22 -9.36
CA ASP A 63 -8.95 -7.02 -10.81
C ASP A 63 -9.31 -8.28 -11.61
N ARG A 64 -9.31 -9.46 -10.98
CA ARG A 64 -9.62 -10.72 -11.66
C ARG A 64 -11.12 -10.99 -11.65
N ILE A 65 -11.75 -10.80 -12.80
CA ILE A 65 -13.13 -11.18 -13.09
C ILE A 65 -13.15 -12.66 -13.51
N ALA A 66 -13.88 -13.50 -12.77
CA ALA A 66 -13.86 -14.95 -12.96
C ALA A 66 -15.00 -15.49 -13.83
N THR A 67 -16.11 -14.74 -13.98
CA THR A 67 -17.35 -15.27 -14.58
C THR A 67 -17.91 -14.30 -15.64
N GLY A 68 -18.74 -14.81 -16.55
CA GLY A 68 -19.47 -13.99 -17.54
C GLY A 68 -20.75 -13.33 -17.02
N SER A 69 -21.19 -13.65 -15.79
CA SER A 69 -22.37 -13.07 -15.15
C SER A 69 -21.99 -11.88 -14.27
N PHE A 70 -22.70 -10.77 -14.41
CA PHE A 70 -22.47 -9.55 -13.64
C PHE A 70 -22.71 -9.78 -12.13
N GLU A 71 -23.83 -10.41 -11.75
CA GLU A 71 -24.19 -10.64 -10.35
C GLU A 71 -23.15 -11.50 -9.62
N SER A 72 -22.64 -12.54 -10.29
CA SER A 72 -21.61 -13.40 -9.70
C SER A 72 -20.30 -12.65 -9.47
N ASN A 73 -19.93 -11.76 -10.39
CA ASN A 73 -18.73 -10.93 -10.28
C ASN A 73 -18.86 -9.84 -9.21
N GLU A 74 -20.05 -9.28 -9.04
CA GLU A 74 -20.34 -8.31 -7.97
C GLU A 74 -20.16 -8.96 -6.59
N ILE A 75 -20.74 -10.15 -6.39
CA ILE A 75 -20.59 -10.90 -5.14
C ILE A 75 -19.12 -11.27 -4.88
N ASP A 76 -18.41 -11.74 -5.91
CA ASP A 76 -16.96 -12.06 -5.81
C ASP A 76 -16.13 -10.82 -5.43
N LEU A 77 -16.42 -9.67 -6.03
CA LEU A 77 -15.79 -8.39 -5.69
C LEU A 77 -16.07 -7.99 -4.24
N LEU A 78 -17.33 -8.10 -3.79
CA LEU A 78 -17.73 -7.77 -2.42
C LEU A 78 -17.03 -8.67 -1.40
N ILE A 79 -16.93 -9.98 -1.66
CA ILE A 79 -16.20 -10.92 -0.80
C ILE A 79 -14.73 -10.54 -0.69
N LYS A 80 -14.08 -10.21 -1.82
CA LYS A 80 -12.67 -9.76 -1.83
C LYS A 80 -12.49 -8.45 -1.06
N LEU A 81 -13.43 -7.51 -1.17
CA LEU A 81 -13.41 -6.24 -0.44
C LEU A 81 -13.53 -6.46 1.09
N ILE A 82 -14.44 -7.35 1.50
CA ILE A 82 -14.61 -7.72 2.92
C ILE A 82 -13.31 -8.37 3.45
N ALA A 83 -12.71 -9.28 2.69
CA ALA A 83 -11.45 -9.91 3.06
C ALA A 83 -10.30 -8.89 3.21
N TYR A 84 -10.22 -7.92 2.29
CA TYR A 84 -9.25 -6.83 2.37
C TYR A 84 -9.45 -5.96 3.63
N ASN A 85 -10.70 -5.57 3.91
CA ASN A 85 -11.03 -4.77 5.09
C ASN A 85 -10.71 -5.52 6.40
N LEU A 86 -11.00 -6.82 6.45
CA LEU A 86 -10.66 -7.67 7.58
C LEU A 86 -9.14 -7.74 7.79
N TYR A 87 -8.38 -7.89 6.71
CA TYR A 87 -6.93 -7.89 6.73
C TYR A 87 -6.33 -6.56 7.23
N GLU A 88 -6.83 -5.42 6.75
CA GLU A 88 -6.41 -4.11 7.23
C GLU A 88 -6.70 -3.94 8.73
N ARG A 89 -7.85 -4.44 9.18
CA ARG A 89 -8.23 -4.42 10.61
C ARG A 89 -7.33 -5.35 11.43
N PHE A 90 -7.02 -6.54 10.93
CA PHE A 90 -6.07 -7.47 11.56
C PHE A 90 -4.70 -6.80 11.75
N LYS A 91 -4.15 -6.12 10.74
CA LYS A 91 -2.88 -5.39 10.89
C LYS A 91 -2.93 -4.34 11.99
N ARG A 92 -4.04 -3.62 12.14
CA ARG A 92 -4.17 -2.56 13.16
C ARG A 92 -4.24 -3.12 14.57
N HIS A 93 -4.90 -4.26 14.77
CA HIS A 93 -5.15 -4.82 16.10
C HIS A 93 -4.13 -5.88 16.55
N CYS A 94 -3.62 -6.69 15.62
CA CYS A 94 -2.83 -7.88 15.94
C CYS A 94 -1.34 -7.71 15.61
N CYS A 95 -0.96 -6.72 14.80
CA CYS A 95 0.42 -6.51 14.40
C CYS A 95 1.06 -5.31 15.11
N ASP A 96 2.30 -5.50 15.55
CA ASP A 96 3.15 -4.41 16.03
C ASP A 96 3.26 -3.28 14.99
N PRO A 97 3.49 -2.02 15.40
CA PRO A 97 3.53 -0.87 14.50
C PRO A 97 4.53 -1.05 13.34
N VAL A 98 5.61 -1.81 13.54
CA VAL A 98 6.59 -2.16 12.51
C VAL A 98 6.00 -3.00 11.38
N HIS A 99 4.99 -3.83 11.67
CA HIS A 99 4.37 -4.77 10.75
C HIS A 99 3.10 -4.23 10.08
N ARG A 100 2.59 -3.06 10.49
CA ARG A 100 1.39 -2.44 9.89
C ARG A 100 1.57 -2.02 8.43
N GLY A 101 2.82 -1.76 8.02
CA GLY A 101 3.18 -1.44 6.64
C GLY A 101 3.40 -2.65 5.73
N TYR A 102 3.22 -3.88 6.24
CA TYR A 102 3.45 -5.07 5.43
C TYR A 102 2.27 -5.31 4.47
N THR A 103 2.62 -5.70 3.25
CA THR A 103 1.73 -6.28 2.23
C THR A 103 1.26 -7.67 2.66
N ILE A 104 0.09 -8.11 2.22
CA ILE A 104 -0.45 -9.44 2.53
C ILE A 104 0.49 -10.53 2.07
N ALA A 105 1.16 -10.38 0.93
CA ALA A 105 2.15 -11.35 0.47
C ALA A 105 3.30 -11.54 1.49
N ARG A 106 3.72 -10.44 2.15
CA ARG A 106 4.80 -10.46 3.15
C ARG A 106 4.33 -11.06 4.47
N ILE A 107 3.10 -10.76 4.89
CA ILE A 107 2.51 -11.38 6.09
C ILE A 107 2.28 -12.88 5.87
N ARG A 108 1.75 -13.28 4.69
CA ARG A 108 1.61 -14.69 4.33
C ARG A 108 2.94 -15.41 4.40
N LEU A 109 3.99 -14.86 3.78
CA LEU A 109 5.32 -15.47 3.82
C LEU A 109 5.83 -15.58 5.26
N GLY A 110 5.76 -14.50 6.04
CA GLY A 110 6.28 -14.47 7.41
C GLY A 110 5.55 -15.41 8.37
N HIS A 111 4.22 -15.47 8.33
CA HIS A 111 3.44 -16.26 9.28
C HIS A 111 3.27 -17.72 8.86
N PHE A 112 3.07 -18.03 7.56
CA PHE A 112 2.88 -19.42 7.12
C PHE A 112 4.20 -20.21 7.07
N HIS A 113 5.36 -19.59 6.79
CA HIS A 113 6.65 -20.31 6.92
C HIS A 113 6.98 -20.62 8.38
N LEU A 114 6.77 -19.67 9.30
CA LEU A 114 7.05 -19.88 10.72
C LEU A 114 6.09 -20.89 11.33
N ALA A 115 4.80 -20.86 10.98
CA ALA A 115 3.82 -21.83 11.44
C ALA A 115 4.12 -23.26 10.93
N GLY A 116 4.56 -23.41 9.67
CA GLY A 116 4.97 -24.71 9.11
C GLY A 116 6.24 -25.31 9.74
N SER A 117 7.11 -24.47 10.30
CA SER A 117 8.32 -24.92 11.03
C SER A 117 8.08 -25.26 12.50
N ARG A 118 6.93 -24.90 13.07
CA ARG A 118 6.67 -25.01 14.51
C ARG A 118 5.86 -26.25 14.92
N ASP A 119 5.52 -27.11 13.96
CA ASP A 119 4.77 -28.35 14.22
C ASP A 119 5.62 -29.63 14.03
N ARG A 120 6.95 -29.50 14.08
CA ARG A 120 7.85 -30.66 14.00
C ARG A 120 9.09 -30.49 14.87
N SER A 121 8.90 -30.29 16.17
CA SER A 121 9.78 -30.80 17.24
C SER A 121 9.50 -30.05 18.54
N ASP A 122 8.72 -30.66 19.43
CA ASP A 122 8.96 -30.49 20.85
C ASP A 122 9.53 -31.80 21.39
N PRO A 123 10.86 -31.93 21.48
CA PRO A 123 11.44 -32.81 22.49
C PRO A 123 12.74 -32.26 23.13
N LEU A 124 12.99 -30.94 23.20
CA LEU A 124 14.25 -30.43 23.77
C LEU A 124 14.11 -29.17 24.64
N MET A 125 13.15 -29.18 25.58
CA MET A 125 13.32 -28.44 26.84
C MET A 125 13.99 -29.27 27.94
N VAL A 126 14.86 -30.21 27.55
CA VAL A 126 15.87 -30.88 28.41
C VAL A 126 17.23 -30.26 28.11
N SER A 127 17.41 -28.96 28.40
CA SER A 127 18.76 -28.36 28.44
C SER A 127 18.83 -27.07 29.27
N LEU A 128 18.07 -27.00 30.37
CA LEU A 128 18.42 -26.12 31.50
C LEU A 128 19.28 -26.90 32.51
N ARG A 129 20.40 -27.45 32.02
CA ARG A 129 21.53 -27.95 32.80
C ARG A 129 22.82 -27.64 32.06
N ARG A 130 23.22 -26.37 32.11
CA ARG A 130 24.60 -25.85 32.09
C ARG A 130 24.49 -24.36 31.82
N LEU A 131 24.30 -23.60 32.88
CA LEU A 131 25.20 -22.56 33.39
C LEU A 131 24.66 -22.15 34.75
#